data_AF-A0A090VNL0-F1
#
_entry.id   AF-A0A090VNL0-F1
#
_cell.length_a   1.000
_cell.length_b   1.000
_cell.length_c   1.000
_cell.angle_alpha   90.00
_cell.angle_beta   90.00
_cell.angle_gamma   90.00
#
_symmetry.space_group_name_H-M   'P 1'
#
loop_
_entity.id
_entity.type
_entity.pdbx_description
1 polymer ?
#
loop_
_entity_poly.entity_id
_entity_poly.type
_entity_poly.pdbx_seq_one_letter_code
_entity_poly.pdbx_strand_id
1 'polypeptide(L)'
;MCNNRIKTANLLLDKIEANIPNKDLQKSSVSKSTIGWQLDHSLKVFNAVCEWTINSNPKDYKRKFNFWRTLLFTLNYMPRGKAKAPKIVQPPEVVLDADLYSQLKTARNHLNTLATLPKTVYFKHFFFGKLSKNKP
;
A
#
# COMPACT_ATOMS: atom_id res chain seq x y z
N MET A 1 -11.29 -2.66 -10.91
CA MET A 1 -10.96 -3.79 -10.00
C MET A 1 -12.15 -4.72 -10.00
N CYS A 2 -12.00 -6.02 -9.72
CA CYS A 2 -13.17 -6.82 -9.38
C CYS A 2 -13.71 -6.30 -8.03
N ASN A 3 -15.03 -6.17 -7.86
CA ASN A 3 -15.66 -5.62 -6.64
C ASN A 3 -15.12 -6.29 -5.36
N ASN A 4 -14.72 -7.55 -5.45
CA ASN A 4 -14.12 -8.31 -4.35
C ASN A 4 -12.80 -7.71 -3.83
N ARG A 5 -11.92 -7.17 -4.70
CA ARG A 5 -10.63 -6.60 -4.25
C ARG A 5 -10.80 -5.29 -3.49
N ILE A 6 -11.74 -4.44 -3.90
CA ILE A 6 -12.09 -3.21 -3.17
C ILE A 6 -12.70 -3.57 -1.82
N LYS A 7 -13.60 -4.56 -1.78
CA LYS A 7 -14.15 -5.09 -0.53
C LYS A 7 -13.05 -5.60 0.42
N THR A 8 -12.11 -6.40 -0.09
CA THR A 8 -10.96 -6.87 0.70
C THR A 8 -10.11 -5.71 1.20
N ALA A 9 -9.84 -4.69 0.38
CA ALA A 9 -9.06 -3.53 0.81
C ALA A 9 -9.77 -2.76 1.94
N ASN A 10 -11.09 -2.53 1.84
CA ASN A 10 -11.86 -1.92 2.92
C ASN A 10 -11.77 -2.72 4.22
N LEU A 11 -11.94 -4.05 4.16
CA LEU A 11 -11.80 -4.92 5.35
C LEU A 11 -10.40 -4.83 5.98
N LEU A 12 -9.35 -4.63 5.17
CA LEU A 12 -8.00 -4.44 5.69
C LEU A 12 -7.82 -3.05 6.33
N LEU A 13 -8.44 -2.01 5.79
CA LEU A 13 -8.47 -0.68 6.42
C LEU A 13 -9.23 -0.72 7.74
N ASP A 14 -10.33 -1.47 7.84
CA ASP A 14 -11.08 -1.65 9.09
C ASP A 14 -10.22 -2.37 10.14
N LYS A 15 -9.39 -3.33 9.73
CA LYS A 15 -8.41 -3.97 10.61
C LYS A 15 -7.30 -3.01 11.07
N ILE A 16 -6.86 -2.09 10.22
CA ILE A 16 -5.92 -1.03 10.61
C ILE A 16 -6.56 -0.15 11.68
N GLU A 17 -7.79 0.32 11.44
CA GLU A 17 -8.54 1.18 12.36
C GLU A 17 -8.74 0.51 13.72
N ALA A 18 -9.17 -0.76 13.73
CA ALA A 18 -9.36 -1.53 14.96
C ALA A 18 -8.07 -1.75 15.78
N ASN A 19 -6.89 -1.58 15.17
CA ASN A 19 -5.60 -1.72 15.86
C ASN A 19 -4.98 -0.38 16.30
N ILE A 20 -5.59 0.77 15.98
CA ILE A 20 -5.10 2.08 16.43
C ILE A 20 -4.95 2.15 17.96
N PRO A 21 -5.90 1.66 18.78
CA PRO A 21 -5.74 1.67 20.24
C PRO A 21 -4.50 0.92 20.76
N ASN A 22 -3.95 0.01 19.95
CA ASN A 22 -2.77 -0.78 20.28
C ASN A 22 -1.46 -0.15 19.76
N LYS A 23 -1.48 1.09 19.23
CA LYS A 23 -0.35 1.67 18.50
C LYS A 23 0.98 1.71 19.28
N ASP A 24 0.91 1.87 20.60
CA ASP A 24 2.10 2.00 21.45
C ASP A 24 2.65 0.63 21.88
N LEU A 25 1.94 -0.45 21.59
CA LEU A 25 2.43 -1.80 21.87
C LEU A 25 3.55 -2.18 20.90
N GLN A 26 4.52 -2.92 21.44
CA GLN A 26 5.64 -3.47 20.70
C GLN A 26 6.02 -4.85 21.23
N LYS A 27 6.38 -5.76 20.33
CA LYS A 27 6.98 -7.05 20.68
C LYS A 27 8.29 -7.24 19.91
N SER A 28 9.41 -6.96 20.58
CA SER A 28 10.76 -6.98 20.01
C SER A 28 11.17 -8.33 19.42
N SER A 29 10.62 -9.44 19.93
CA SER A 29 10.84 -10.78 19.38
C SER A 29 10.21 -10.98 17.99
N VAL A 30 9.29 -10.09 17.58
CA VAL A 30 8.60 -10.13 16.28
C VAL A 30 9.07 -8.97 15.40
N SER A 31 9.11 -7.75 15.95
CA SER A 31 9.51 -6.53 15.23
C SER A 31 10.16 -5.51 16.15
N LYS A 32 11.15 -4.80 15.64
CA LYS A 32 11.77 -3.64 16.31
C LYS A 32 10.89 -2.39 16.26
N SER A 33 9.81 -2.39 15.49
CA SER A 33 8.88 -1.27 15.37
C SER A 33 7.60 -1.49 16.17
N THR A 34 7.02 -0.41 16.70
CA THR A 34 5.69 -0.42 17.34
C THR A 34 4.58 -0.77 16.36
N ILE A 35 3.39 -1.12 16.88
CA ILE A 35 2.20 -1.31 16.04
C ILE A 35 1.89 -0.01 15.29
N GLY A 36 1.94 1.14 15.96
CA GLY A 36 1.69 2.45 15.36
C GLY A 36 2.58 2.75 14.17
N TRP A 37 3.87 2.44 14.27
CA TRP A 37 4.81 2.54 13.14
C TRP A 37 4.37 1.67 11.95
N GLN A 38 3.91 0.45 12.20
CA GLN A 38 3.46 -0.45 11.14
C GLN A 38 2.14 0.03 10.50
N LEU A 39 1.20 0.54 11.29
CA LEU A 39 -0.05 1.12 10.80
C LEU A 39 0.22 2.36 9.93
N ASP A 40 1.01 3.30 10.43
CA ASP A 40 1.40 4.52 9.70
C ASP A 40 2.13 4.18 8.39
N HIS A 41 3.12 3.29 8.46
CA HIS A 41 3.86 2.87 7.27
C HIS A 41 2.94 2.26 6.21
N SER A 42 2.03 1.38 6.64
CA SER A 42 1.09 0.71 5.75
C SER A 42 0.15 1.71 5.07
N LEU A 43 -0.38 2.68 5.83
CA LEU A 43 -1.25 3.74 5.31
C LEU A 43 -0.51 4.66 4.34
N LYS A 44 0.73 5.06 4.63
CA LYS A 44 1.55 5.87 3.71
C LYS A 44 1.83 5.16 2.40
N VAL A 45 2.23 3.89 2.46
CA VAL A 45 2.46 3.09 1.25
C VAL A 45 1.17 2.98 0.45
N PHE A 46 0.05 2.69 1.11
CA PHE A 46 -1.24 2.56 0.45
C PHE A 46 -1.67 3.86 -0.24
N ASN A 47 -1.64 4.99 0.48
CA ASN A 47 -2.03 6.29 -0.04
C ASN A 47 -1.13 6.73 -1.20
N ALA A 48 0.19 6.61 -1.07
CA ALA A 48 1.12 6.95 -2.13
C ALA A 48 0.90 6.12 -3.40
N VAL A 49 0.72 4.79 -3.27
CA VAL A 49 0.43 3.92 -4.40
C VAL A 49 -0.91 4.27 -5.05
N CYS A 50 -1.94 4.57 -4.26
CA CYS A 50 -3.23 5.02 -4.79
C CYS A 50 -3.09 6.32 -5.56
N GLU A 51 -2.44 7.33 -4.99
CA GLU A 51 -2.20 8.62 -5.61
C GLU A 51 -1.45 8.49 -6.93
N TRP A 52 -0.33 7.75 -6.96
CA TRP A 52 0.42 7.50 -8.19
C TRP A 52 -0.41 6.77 -9.24
N THR A 53 -1.29 5.87 -8.80
CA THR A 53 -2.18 5.15 -9.70
C THR A 53 -3.25 6.08 -10.28
N ILE A 54 -3.89 6.89 -9.44
CA ILE A 54 -4.93 7.84 -9.83
C ILE A 54 -4.37 8.88 -10.82
N ASN A 55 -3.17 9.37 -10.57
CA ASN A 55 -2.52 10.41 -11.38
C ASN A 55 -1.83 9.88 -12.65
N SER A 56 -1.92 8.58 -12.93
CA SER A 56 -1.32 8.00 -14.13
C SER A 56 -2.19 8.21 -15.37
N ASN A 57 -1.55 8.48 -16.51
CA ASN A 57 -2.23 8.48 -17.80
C ASN A 57 -2.44 7.03 -18.28
N PRO A 58 -3.69 6.54 -18.40
CA PRO A 58 -3.96 5.15 -18.79
C PRO A 58 -3.42 4.77 -20.17
N LYS A 59 -3.24 5.75 -21.08
CA LYS A 59 -2.69 5.53 -22.44
C LYS A 59 -1.21 5.17 -22.41
N ASP A 60 -0.49 5.53 -21.36
CA ASP A 60 0.94 5.27 -21.22
C ASP A 60 1.22 3.87 -20.67
N TYR A 61 0.18 3.11 -20.28
CA TYR A 61 0.37 1.77 -19.77
C TYR A 61 0.75 0.80 -20.88
N LYS A 62 1.96 0.26 -20.79
CA LYS A 62 2.43 -0.86 -21.60
C LYS A 62 2.99 -1.93 -20.67
N ARG A 63 2.46 -3.16 -20.78
CA ARG A 63 2.97 -4.29 -20.00
C ARG A 63 4.38 -4.62 -20.50
N LYS A 64 5.35 -4.63 -19.59
CA LYS A 64 6.72 -5.08 -19.83
C LYS A 64 7.01 -6.31 -18.99
N PHE A 65 7.62 -7.33 -19.58
CA PHE A 65 8.08 -8.49 -18.81
C PHE A 65 9.14 -8.07 -17.79
N ASN A 66 9.03 -8.62 -16.59
CA ASN A 66 10.02 -8.45 -15.52
C ASN A 66 10.17 -9.81 -14.83
N PHE A 67 11.36 -10.39 -14.93
CA PHE A 67 11.66 -11.72 -14.41
C PHE A 67 11.41 -11.80 -12.90
N TRP A 68 11.95 -10.85 -12.13
CA TRP A 68 11.82 -10.81 -10.67
C TRP A 68 10.38 -10.63 -10.21
N ARG A 69 9.62 -9.74 -10.86
CA ARG A 69 8.18 -9.59 -10.62
C ARG A 69 7.45 -10.92 -10.82
N THR A 70 7.74 -11.60 -11.94
CA THR A 70 7.09 -12.86 -12.29
C THR A 70 7.42 -13.95 -11.28
N LEU A 71 8.70 -14.09 -10.90
CA LEU A 71 9.15 -15.08 -9.93
C LEU A 71 8.57 -14.82 -8.53
N LEU A 72 8.74 -13.61 -7.99
CA LEU A 72 8.35 -13.30 -6.60
C LEU A 72 6.84 -13.33 -6.39
N PHE A 73 6.05 -12.86 -7.37
CA PHE A 73 4.59 -12.84 -7.23
C PHE A 73 3.99 -14.23 -7.43
N THR A 74 4.56 -15.06 -8.30
CA THR A 74 4.15 -16.47 -8.46
C THR A 74 4.42 -17.27 -7.20
N LEU A 75 5.57 -17.04 -6.55
CA LEU A 75 5.92 -17.71 -5.29
C LEU A 75 5.22 -17.12 -4.06
N ASN A 76 4.49 -16.01 -4.20
CA ASN A 76 3.93 -15.23 -3.09
C ASN A 76 4.98 -14.95 -1.99
N TYR A 77 6.22 -14.70 -2.40
CA TYR A 77 7.37 -14.56 -1.52
C TYR A 77 8.05 -13.21 -1.73
N MET A 78 8.27 -12.50 -0.63
CA MET A 78 9.02 -11.23 -0.62
C MET A 78 10.25 -11.39 0.27
N PRO A 79 11.48 -11.22 -0.26
CA PRO A 79 12.69 -11.38 0.52
C PRO A 79 12.79 -10.31 1.61
N ARG A 80 12.78 -10.75 2.86
CA ARG A 80 12.89 -9.85 4.02
C ARG A 80 14.32 -9.31 4.13
N GLY A 81 14.46 -8.06 4.56
CA GLY A 81 15.76 -7.41 4.79
C GLY A 81 16.56 -7.05 3.52
N LYS A 82 16.00 -7.24 2.32
CA LYS A 82 16.67 -6.94 1.05
C LYS A 82 16.24 -5.61 0.41
N ALA A 83 15.13 -5.04 0.86
CA ALA A 83 14.58 -3.78 0.34
C ALA A 83 14.49 -2.74 1.46
N LYS A 84 14.68 -1.46 1.09
CA LYS A 84 14.52 -0.31 2.00
C LYS A 84 13.32 0.52 1.57
N ALA A 85 12.48 0.90 2.53
CA ALA A 85 11.34 1.76 2.29
C ALA A 85 11.80 3.18 1.85
N PRO A 86 11.20 3.76 0.79
CA PRO A 86 11.44 5.14 0.40
C PRO A 86 11.13 6.13 1.53
N LYS A 87 11.87 7.25 1.61
CA LYS A 87 11.69 8.26 2.66
C LYS A 87 10.25 8.76 2.80
N ILE A 88 9.55 8.93 1.68
CA ILE A 88 8.17 9.45 1.65
C ILE A 88 7.16 8.56 2.39
N VAL A 89 7.45 7.27 2.53
CA VAL A 89 6.58 6.33 3.25
C VAL A 89 7.15 5.92 4.61
N GLN A 90 8.24 6.55 5.06
CA GLN A 90 8.77 6.29 6.40
C GLN A 90 7.90 6.98 7.45
N PRO A 91 7.48 6.27 8.51
CA PRO A 91 6.82 6.88 9.64
C PRO A 91 7.70 7.91 10.37
N PRO A 92 7.09 8.94 10.97
CA PRO A 92 7.79 9.80 11.92
C PRO A 92 8.21 9.00 13.16
N GLU A 93 9.03 9.62 14.00
CA GLU A 93 9.39 9.05 15.30
C GLU A 93 8.17 8.90 16.22
N VAL A 94 7.28 9.90 16.24
CA VAL A 94 6.05 9.90 17.01
C VAL A 94 4.86 9.78 16.07
N VAL A 95 4.07 8.70 16.23
CA VAL A 95 2.84 8.46 15.46
C VAL A 95 1.64 8.90 16.29
N LEU A 96 0.87 9.87 15.78
CA LEU A 96 -0.33 10.39 16.42
C LEU A 96 -1.59 9.70 15.91
N ASP A 97 -2.58 9.50 16.77
CA ASP A 97 -3.88 8.92 16.38
C ASP A 97 -4.57 9.75 15.31
N ALA A 98 -4.52 11.08 15.45
CA ALA A 98 -5.10 12.01 14.48
C ALA A 98 -4.54 11.80 13.06
N ASP A 99 -3.23 11.52 12.95
CA ASP A 99 -2.58 11.26 11.66
C ASP A 99 -3.02 9.93 11.07
N LEU A 100 -3.18 8.88 11.89
CA LEU A 100 -3.68 7.57 11.45
C LEU A 100 -5.11 7.67 10.93
N TYR A 101 -6.01 8.36 11.66
CA TYR A 101 -7.38 8.57 11.24
C TYR A 101 -7.49 9.44 9.98
N SER A 102 -6.66 10.49 9.87
CA SER A 102 -6.57 11.32 8.66
C SER A 102 -6.13 10.53 7.43
N GLN A 103 -5.11 9.67 7.59
CA GLN A 103 -4.64 8.80 6.53
C GLN A 103 -5.64 7.72 6.15
N LEU A 104 -6.40 7.16 7.11
CA LEU A 104 -7.49 6.22 6.85
C LEU A 104 -8.62 6.85 6.03
N LYS A 105 -9.02 8.09 6.37
CA LYS A 105 -10.00 8.85 5.59
C LYS A 105 -9.52 9.03 4.14
N THR A 106 -8.25 9.39 3.97
CA THR A 106 -7.61 9.53 2.66
C THR A 106 -7.60 8.20 1.90
N ALA A 107 -7.26 7.10 2.56
CA ALA A 107 -7.23 5.75 1.98
C ALA A 107 -8.61 5.31 1.48
N ARG A 108 -9.66 5.54 2.28
CA ARG A 108 -11.05 5.24 1.91
C ARG A 108 -11.50 6.07 0.70
N ASN A 109 -11.17 7.35 0.67
CA ASN A 109 -11.45 8.21 -0.50
C ASN A 109 -10.74 7.72 -1.77
N HIS A 110 -9.46 7.34 -1.65
CA HIS A 110 -8.72 6.76 -2.77
C HIS A 110 -9.35 5.47 -3.29
N LEU A 111 -9.87 4.59 -2.44
CA LEU A 111 -10.57 3.38 -2.87
C LEU A 111 -11.82 3.71 -3.70
N ASN A 112 -12.60 4.71 -3.29
CA ASN A 112 -13.77 5.18 -4.03
C ASN A 112 -13.37 5.68 -5.42
N THR A 113 -12.31 6.50 -5.53
CA THR A 113 -11.78 6.97 -6.81
C THR A 113 -11.25 5.82 -7.66
N LEU A 114 -10.47 4.90 -7.08
CA LEU A 114 -9.92 3.76 -7.80
C LEU A 114 -10.99 2.80 -8.32
N ALA A 115 -12.17 2.75 -7.70
CA ALA A 115 -13.27 1.93 -8.18
C ALA A 115 -13.75 2.37 -9.58
N THR A 116 -13.79 3.68 -9.85
CA THR A 116 -14.35 4.26 -11.09
C THR A 116 -13.35 4.33 -12.25
N LEU A 117 -12.04 4.32 -11.95
CA LEU A 117 -10.99 4.47 -12.97
C LEU A 117 -10.90 3.29 -13.97
N PRO A 118 -10.27 3.45 -15.15
CA PRO A 118 -10.06 2.33 -16.07
C PRO A 118 -9.06 1.31 -15.50
N LYS A 119 -9.04 0.09 -16.04
CA LYS A 119 -8.11 -0.98 -15.59
C LYS A 119 -6.64 -0.73 -15.93
N THR A 120 -6.39 0.21 -16.85
CA THR A 120 -5.08 0.55 -17.40
C THR A 120 -4.35 1.65 -16.62
N VAL A 121 -4.99 2.28 -15.63
CA VAL A 121 -4.23 3.09 -14.64
C VAL A 121 -3.18 2.23 -13.96
N TYR A 122 -2.04 2.83 -13.65
CA TYR A 122 -0.87 2.14 -13.14
C TYR A 122 -0.07 3.02 -12.20
N PHE A 123 0.76 2.41 -11.36
CA PHE A 123 1.86 3.10 -10.71
C PHE A 123 3.19 2.51 -11.18
N LYS A 124 4.27 3.30 -11.08
CA LYS A 124 5.62 2.86 -11.44
C LYS A 124 6.34 2.41 -10.18
N HIS A 125 6.50 1.10 -10.01
CA HIS A 125 7.37 0.55 -8.98
C HIS A 125 8.83 0.59 -9.46
N PHE A 126 9.75 1.05 -8.62
CA PHE A 126 11.17 1.19 -8.97
C PHE A 126 11.81 -0.13 -9.43
N PHE A 127 11.42 -1.26 -8.83
CA PHE A 127 11.97 -2.58 -9.16
C PHE A 127 11.09 -3.41 -10.11
N PHE A 128 9.77 -3.19 -10.11
CA PHE A 128 8.82 -4.04 -10.86
C PHE A 128 8.26 -3.39 -12.12
N GLY A 129 8.61 -2.13 -12.38
CA GLY A 129 8.10 -1.36 -13.51
C GLY A 129 6.64 -0.93 -13.30
N LYS A 130 5.90 -0.77 -14.41
CA LYS A 130 4.49 -0.35 -14.36
C LYS A 130 3.60 -1.52 -13.87
N LEU A 131 2.90 -1.29 -12.77
CA LEU A 131 1.93 -2.21 -12.18
C LEU A 131 0.53 -1.62 -12.38
N SER A 132 -0.36 -2.34 -13.09
CA SER A 132 -1.72 -1.86 -13.34
C SER A 132 -2.70 -2.37 -12.31
N LYS A 133 -3.85 -1.70 -12.24
CA LYS A 133 -4.98 -2.09 -11.39
C LYS A 133 -5.51 -3.51 -11.65
N ASN A 134 -5.30 -4.06 -12.84
CA ASN A 134 -5.91 -5.34 -13.23
C ASN A 134 -5.09 -6.55 -12.78
N LYS A 135 -3.77 -6.51 -12.94
CA LYS A 135 -2.87 -7.62 -12.62
C LYS A 135 -1.60 -7.11 -11.93
N PRO A 136 -1.24 -7.67 -10.77
CA PRO A 136 0.08 -7.46 -10.20
C PRO A 136 1.14 -8.06 -11.13
#